data_AF-A0A925WLE4-F1
#
_entry.id   AF-A0A925WLE4-F1
#
_cell.length_a   1.000
_cell.length_b   1.000
_cell.length_c   1.000
_cell.angle_alpha   90.00
_cell.angle_beta   90.00
_cell.angle_gamma   90.00
#
_symmetry.space_group_name_H-M   'P 1'
#
loop_
_entity.id
_entity.type
_entity.pdbx_description
1 polymer ?
#
loop_
_entity_poly.entity_id
_entity_poly.type
_entity_poly.pdbx_seq_one_letter_code
_entity_poly.pdbx_strand_id
1 'polypeptide(L)'
;MTHNDWQALMPFYLSRTLPPDQTQALAAHLAACAECQVALEEWMVISIGVTTTLDAWTTPMPALHRIERSATPDTQRTTPVVVVARRPRIAWGALVASAVVCFCIGGATLLGWQARMTPDASRATERSIAFITNTARPELSVSVVMTMTTSATSTPTALRPSATFT
;
A
#
# COMPACT_ATOMS: atom_id res chain seq x y z
N MET A 1 7.16 -17.15 9.53
CA MET A 1 6.65 -16.04 8.69
C MET A 1 7.22 -16.20 7.31
N THR A 2 6.37 -16.05 6.31
CA THR A 2 6.75 -15.99 4.89
C THR A 2 7.41 -14.64 4.59
N HIS A 3 8.10 -14.49 3.45
CA HIS A 3 8.66 -13.20 3.03
C HIS A 3 7.59 -12.11 2.92
N ASN A 4 6.39 -12.47 2.47
CA ASN A 4 5.27 -11.54 2.36
C ASN A 4 4.81 -11.02 3.73
N ASP A 5 4.79 -11.89 4.75
CA ASP A 5 4.45 -11.47 6.12
C ASP A 5 5.46 -10.45 6.67
N TRP A 6 6.75 -10.62 6.36
CA TRP A 6 7.78 -9.68 6.77
C TRP A 6 7.69 -8.35 6.01
N GLN A 7 7.42 -8.39 4.71
CA GLN A 7 7.22 -7.18 3.91
C GLN A 7 6.00 -6.37 4.40
N ALA A 8 4.94 -7.03 4.86
CA ALA A 8 3.77 -6.37 5.43
C ALA A 8 4.09 -5.57 6.72
N LEU A 9 5.19 -5.89 7.42
CA LEU A 9 5.62 -5.16 8.63
C LEU A 9 6.48 -3.92 8.33
N MET A 10 7.01 -3.76 7.11
CA MET A 10 7.93 -2.67 6.75
C MET A 10 7.35 -1.26 7.00
N PRO A 11 6.09 -0.95 6.66
CA PRO A 11 5.52 0.38 6.91
C PRO A 11 5.46 0.73 8.41
N PHE A 12 5.17 -0.27 9.24
CA PHE A 12 5.10 -0.12 10.70
C PHE A 12 6.50 0.01 11.32
N TYR A 13 7.48 -0.70 10.77
CA TYR A 13 8.88 -0.58 11.15
C TYR A 13 9.44 0.81 10.86
N LEU A 14 9.21 1.33 9.64
CA LEU A 14 9.67 2.67 9.24
C LEU A 14 8.97 3.80 10.03
N SER A 15 7.69 3.64 10.34
CA SER A 15 6.94 4.59 11.17
C SER A 15 7.21 4.44 12.68
N ARG A 16 8.04 3.48 13.09
CA ARG A 16 8.34 3.15 14.50
C ARG A 16 7.09 2.87 15.34
N THR A 17 6.06 2.28 14.72
CA THR A 17 4.80 1.89 15.39
C THR A 17 4.75 0.41 15.73
N LEU A 18 5.77 -0.35 15.31
CA LEU A 18 5.86 -1.78 15.55
C LEU A 18 6.21 -2.09 17.02
N PRO A 19 5.59 -3.11 17.66
CA PRO A 19 5.99 -3.58 18.98
C PRO A 19 7.48 -3.96 19.06
N PRO A 20 8.13 -3.84 20.24
CA PRO A 20 9.58 -4.02 20.36
C PRO A 20 10.04 -5.45 20.03
N ASP A 21 9.25 -6.46 20.40
CA ASP A 21 9.47 -7.87 20.06
C ASP A 21 9.46 -8.12 18.55
N GLN A 22 8.47 -7.55 17.84
CA GLN A 22 8.38 -7.64 16.39
C GLN A 22 9.49 -6.83 15.69
N THR A 23 9.87 -5.69 16.25
CA THR A 23 10.98 -4.85 15.75
C THR A 23 12.29 -5.63 15.77
N GLN A 24 12.58 -6.31 16.89
CA GLN A 24 13.78 -7.13 17.00
C GLN A 24 13.75 -8.33 16.05
N ALA A 25 12.60 -9.01 15.92
CA ALA A 25 12.46 -10.16 15.04
C ALA A 25 12.63 -9.77 13.56
N LEU A 26 12.03 -8.66 13.13
CA LEU A 26 12.18 -8.14 11.77
C LEU A 26 13.62 -7.69 11.50
N ALA A 27 14.27 -7.00 12.44
CA ALA A 27 15.67 -6.59 12.30
C ALA A 27 16.62 -7.80 12.17
N ALA A 28 16.39 -8.86 12.94
CA ALA A 28 17.15 -10.11 12.83
C ALA A 28 16.94 -10.78 11.46
N HIS A 29 15.71 -10.79 10.94
CA HIS A 29 15.43 -11.33 9.60
C HIS A 29 16.10 -10.50 8.50
N LEU A 30 15.98 -9.17 8.58
CA LEU A 30 16.61 -8.23 7.66
C LEU A 30 18.13 -8.41 7.61
N ALA A 31 18.79 -8.72 8.73
CA ALA A 31 20.22 -8.97 8.74
C ALA A 31 20.64 -10.21 7.91
N ALA A 32 19.73 -11.16 7.70
CA ALA A 32 20.01 -12.43 7.03
C ALA A 32 19.39 -12.57 5.62
N CYS A 33 18.47 -11.68 5.22
CA CYS A 33 17.71 -11.81 3.97
C CYS A 33 17.91 -10.62 3.03
N ALA A 34 18.68 -10.82 1.96
CA ALA A 34 18.96 -9.79 0.96
C ALA A 34 17.69 -9.29 0.24
N GLU A 35 16.74 -10.17 -0.07
CA GLU A 35 15.47 -9.77 -0.71
C GLU A 35 14.65 -8.81 0.16
N CYS A 36 14.58 -9.07 1.47
CA CYS A 36 13.89 -8.19 2.40
C CYS A 36 14.66 -6.88 2.66
N GLN A 37 15.99 -6.86 2.51
CA GLN A 37 16.78 -5.61 2.54
C GLN A 37 16.44 -4.73 1.34
N VAL A 38 16.39 -5.29 0.13
CA VAL A 38 16.00 -4.56 -1.08
C VAL A 38 14.57 -4.00 -0.94
N ALA A 39 13.63 -4.81 -0.47
CA ALA A 39 12.26 -4.36 -0.21
C ALA A 39 12.23 -3.21 0.83
N LEU A 40 13.08 -3.25 1.87
CA LEU A 40 13.17 -2.17 2.84
C LEU A 40 13.67 -0.86 2.20
N GLU A 41 14.67 -0.92 1.32
CA GLU A 41 15.15 0.25 0.58
C GLU A 41 14.05 0.87 -0.29
N GLU A 42 13.26 0.05 -0.99
CA GLU A 42 12.11 0.52 -1.76
C GLU A 42 11.08 1.24 -0.86
N TRP A 43 10.76 0.67 0.30
CA TRP A 43 9.87 1.30 1.27
C TRP A 43 10.44 2.60 1.84
N MET A 44 11.76 2.72 2.02
CA MET A 44 12.39 3.96 2.45
C MET A 44 12.18 5.07 1.41
N VAL A 45 12.35 4.77 0.12
CA VAL A 45 12.08 5.73 -0.97
C VAL A 45 10.62 6.21 -0.93
N ILE A 46 9.67 5.29 -0.77
CA ILE A 46 8.24 5.63 -0.65
C ILE A 46 8.00 6.52 0.57
N SER A 47 8.60 6.18 1.72
CA SER A 47 8.41 6.94 2.96
C SER A 47 8.90 8.38 2.84
N ILE A 48 10.04 8.60 2.17
CA ILE A 48 10.58 9.93 1.89
C ILE A 48 9.63 10.71 0.96
N GLY A 49 9.10 10.05 -0.08
CA GLY A 49 8.11 10.65 -0.98
C GLY A 49 6.85 11.10 -0.24
N VAL A 50 6.35 10.30 0.70
CA VAL A 50 5.19 10.64 1.51
C VAL A 50 5.48 11.79 2.46
N THR A 51 6.62 11.80 3.18
CA THR A 51 6.95 12.87 4.12
C THR A 51 7.20 14.19 3.43
N THR A 52 7.94 14.18 2.31
CA THR A 52 8.20 15.39 1.52
C THR A 52 6.93 15.98 0.91
N THR A 53 6.03 15.12 0.46
CA THR A 53 4.70 15.55 0.00
C THR A 53 3.95 16.16 1.18
N LEU A 54 3.85 15.47 2.31
CA LEU A 54 3.12 15.96 3.49
C LEU A 54 3.64 17.33 3.95
N ASP A 55 4.96 17.52 4.01
CA ASP A 55 5.60 18.79 4.37
C ASP A 55 5.17 19.94 3.44
N ALA A 56 4.98 19.65 2.15
CA ALA A 56 4.49 20.63 1.17
C ALA A 56 3.01 21.01 1.38
N TRP A 57 2.19 20.10 1.91
CA TRP A 57 0.76 20.35 2.19
C TRP A 57 0.51 20.91 3.58
N THR A 58 1.41 20.65 4.54
CA THR A 58 1.27 21.18 5.89
C THR A 58 1.64 22.66 5.90
N THR A 59 0.63 23.52 5.77
CA THR A 59 0.75 24.92 6.19
C THR A 59 1.27 24.92 7.62
N PRO A 60 2.38 25.63 7.93
CA PRO A 60 2.93 25.64 9.28
C PRO A 60 1.84 26.13 10.23
N MET A 61 1.28 25.20 11.03
CA MET A 61 0.31 25.61 12.04
C MET A 61 1.03 26.57 12.98
N PRO A 62 0.42 27.71 13.32
CA PRO A 62 0.98 28.60 14.32
C PRO A 62 1.22 27.78 15.58
N ALA A 63 2.47 27.78 16.02
CA ALA A 63 2.90 26.86 17.03
C ALA A 63 2.06 27.04 18.31
N LEU A 64 1.39 25.97 18.74
CA LEU A 64 0.38 25.98 19.80
C LEU A 64 0.95 26.34 21.18
N HIS A 65 2.27 26.54 21.30
CA HIS A 65 2.95 26.94 22.53
C HIS A 65 2.53 28.32 23.09
N ARG A 66 1.67 29.07 22.38
CA ARG A 66 1.11 30.35 22.85
C ARG A 66 -0.25 30.23 23.56
N ILE A 67 -0.89 29.06 23.60
CA ILE A 67 -2.20 28.92 24.27
C ILE A 67 -2.05 28.63 25.78
N GLU A 68 -0.93 28.08 26.25
CA GLU A 68 -0.75 27.76 27.66
C GLU A 68 -0.37 28.94 28.57
N ARG A 69 0.11 30.06 28.00
CA ARG A 69 0.57 31.21 28.80
C ARG A 69 -0.51 32.24 29.17
N SER A 70 -1.74 32.07 28.68
CA SER A 70 -2.87 32.93 29.03
C SER A 70 -3.85 32.29 30.02
N ALA A 71 -3.58 31.08 30.50
CA ALA A 71 -4.23 30.56 31.69
C ALA A 71 -3.59 31.20 32.92
N THR A 72 -3.96 32.45 33.19
CA THR A 72 -3.85 33.02 34.52
C THR A 72 -4.41 32.01 35.53
N PRO A 73 -3.73 31.74 36.65
CA PRO A 73 -4.27 30.91 37.73
C PRO A 73 -5.31 31.73 38.48
N ASP A 74 -6.40 32.09 37.81
CA ASP A 74 -7.49 32.81 38.44
C ASP A 74 -8.60 31.84 38.79
N THR A 75 -8.63 31.53 40.08
CA THR A 75 -9.77 31.03 40.82
C THR A 75 -10.26 29.65 40.41
N GLN A 76 -9.91 28.70 41.28
CA GLN A 76 -10.62 27.47 41.63
C GLN A 76 -12.13 27.68 41.74
N ARG A 77 -12.81 27.88 40.61
CA ARG A 77 -14.27 27.85 40.52
C ARG A 77 -14.61 26.37 40.43
N THR A 78 -14.82 25.77 41.59
CA THR A 78 -15.58 24.53 41.78
C THR A 78 -16.94 24.69 41.11
N THR A 79 -16.99 24.50 39.80
CA THR A 79 -18.23 24.20 39.11
C THR A 79 -18.59 22.78 39.55
N PRO A 80 -19.77 22.55 40.14
CA PRO A 80 -20.22 21.21 40.44
C PRO A 80 -20.23 20.45 39.11
N VAL A 81 -19.45 19.39 39.04
CA VAL A 81 -19.50 18.43 37.94
C VAL A 81 -20.91 17.83 37.98
N VAL A 82 -21.81 18.43 37.21
CA VAL A 82 -23.09 17.80 36.91
C VAL A 82 -22.74 16.60 36.06
N VAL A 83 -22.66 15.43 36.72
CA VAL A 83 -22.54 14.14 36.06
C VAL A 83 -23.84 13.94 35.28
N VAL A 84 -23.88 14.46 34.06
CA VAL A 84 -24.94 14.15 33.11
C VAL A 84 -24.76 12.67 32.79
N ALA A 85 -25.55 11.83 33.47
CA ALA A 85 -25.68 10.42 33.19
C ALA A 85 -26.14 10.27 31.73
N ARG A 86 -25.17 10.15 30.81
CA ARG A 86 -25.43 9.90 29.39
C ARG A 86 -26.11 8.55 29.30
N ARG A 87 -27.44 8.58 29.11
CA ARG A 87 -28.26 7.39 28.90
C ARG A 87 -27.72 6.62 27.69
N PRO A 88 -27.35 5.33 27.82
CA PRO A 88 -26.63 4.54 26.80
C PRO A 88 -27.51 4.06 25.63
N ARG A 89 -28.66 4.70 25.37
CA ARG A 89 -29.63 4.21 24.37
C ARG A 89 -29.19 4.41 22.92
N ILE A 90 -28.14 5.19 22.65
CA ILE A 90 -27.64 5.47 21.30
C ILE A 90 -26.50 4.51 20.89
N ALA A 91 -25.92 3.76 21.83
CA ALA A 91 -24.78 2.87 21.55
C ALA A 91 -25.14 1.67 20.66
N TRP A 92 -26.40 1.24 20.65
CA TRP A 92 -26.85 0.10 19.81
C TRP A 92 -26.91 0.45 18.32
N GLY A 93 -27.24 1.70 17.96
CA GLY A 93 -27.33 2.11 16.56
C GLY A 93 -25.98 2.07 15.84
N ALA A 94 -24.90 2.46 16.54
CA ALA A 94 -23.55 2.45 15.97
C ALA A 94 -23.03 1.02 15.71
N LEU A 95 -23.37 0.06 16.56
CA LEU A 95 -22.97 -1.33 16.38
C LEU A 95 -23.66 -1.98 15.17
N VAL A 96 -24.95 -1.70 14.95
CA VAL A 96 -25.68 -2.24 13.79
C VAL A 96 -25.15 -1.63 12.48
N ALA A 97 -24.88 -0.31 12.45
CA ALA A 97 -24.31 0.33 11.28
C ALA A 97 -22.94 -0.23 10.91
N SER A 98 -22.07 -0.47 11.90
CA SER A 98 -20.75 -1.08 11.67
C SER A 98 -20.85 -2.52 11.16
N ALA A 99 -21.77 -3.33 11.70
CA ALA A 99 -21.95 -4.71 11.25
C ALA A 99 -22.44 -4.79 9.79
N VAL A 100 -23.34 -3.91 9.38
CA VAL A 100 -23.84 -3.84 7.99
C VAL A 100 -22.71 -3.45 7.03
N VAL A 101 -21.88 -2.47 7.37
CA VAL A 101 -20.74 -2.06 6.54
C VAL A 101 -19.72 -3.21 6.40
N CYS A 102 -19.38 -3.90 7.50
CA CYS A 102 -18.50 -5.06 7.44
C CYS A 102 -19.08 -6.19 6.58
N PHE A 103 -20.39 -6.43 6.63
CA PHE A 103 -21.03 -7.47 5.83
C PHE A 103 -21.05 -7.14 4.33
N CYS A 104 -21.29 -5.87 3.95
CA CYS A 104 -21.24 -5.44 2.55
C CYS A 104 -19.82 -5.53 1.97
N ILE A 105 -18.80 -5.14 2.73
CA ILE A 105 -17.39 -5.20 2.28
C ILE A 105 -16.88 -6.65 2.26
N GLY A 106 -17.23 -7.46 3.26
CA GLY A 106 -16.88 -8.89 3.32
C GLY A 106 -17.60 -9.74 2.25
N GLY A 107 -18.86 -9.42 1.93
CA GLY A 107 -19.62 -10.14 0.90
C GLY A 107 -19.07 -9.90 -0.51
N ALA A 108 -18.70 -8.66 -0.85
CA ALA A 108 -18.17 -8.32 -2.16
C ALA A 108 -16.79 -8.96 -2.42
N THR A 109 -15.97 -9.11 -1.37
CA THR A 109 -14.63 -9.69 -1.48
C THR A 109 -14.68 -11.22 -1.62
N LEU A 110 -15.61 -11.91 -0.95
CA LEU A 110 -15.78 -13.37 -1.06
C LEU A 110 -16.32 -13.80 -2.43
N LEU A 111 -17.26 -13.05 -3.03
CA LEU A 111 -17.78 -13.33 -4.38
C LEU A 111 -16.71 -13.12 -5.46
N GLY A 112 -15.84 -12.11 -5.32
CA GLY A 112 -14.72 -11.90 -6.24
C GLY A 112 -13.62 -12.96 -6.14
N TRP A 113 -13.45 -13.58 -4.97
CA TRP A 113 -12.46 -14.64 -4.75
C TRP A 113 -12.89 -15.98 -5.36
N GLN A 114 -14.17 -16.33 -5.30
CA GLN A 114 -14.68 -17.55 -5.94
C GLN A 114 -14.57 -17.50 -7.47
N ALA A 115 -14.80 -16.35 -8.10
CA ALA A 115 -14.64 -16.18 -9.54
C ALA A 115 -13.17 -16.33 -10.02
N ARG A 116 -12.19 -16.14 -9.13
CA ARG A 116 -10.76 -16.30 -9.45
C ARG A 116 -10.24 -17.74 -9.26
N MET A 117 -11.01 -18.61 -8.60
CA MET A 117 -10.67 -20.02 -8.35
C MET A 117 -11.14 -20.99 -9.44
N THR A 118 -11.76 -20.50 -10.51
CA THR A 118 -11.99 -21.27 -11.74
C THR A 118 -11.04 -20.86 -12.89
N PRO A 119 -9.70 -20.85 -12.72
CA PRO A 119 -8.82 -20.85 -13.87
C PRO A 119 -8.77 -22.28 -14.46
N ASP A 120 -8.85 -22.34 -15.79
CA ASP A 120 -8.42 -23.48 -16.63
C ASP A 120 -9.38 -24.67 -16.88
N ALA A 121 -10.70 -24.50 -16.83
CA ALA A 121 -11.60 -25.43 -17.54
C ALA A 121 -11.67 -25.15 -19.06
N SER A 122 -11.37 -23.93 -19.50
CA SER A 122 -11.48 -23.51 -20.91
C SER A 122 -10.23 -23.79 -21.76
N ARG A 123 -9.04 -23.89 -21.17
CA ARG A 123 -7.79 -24.14 -21.91
C ARG A 123 -7.56 -25.61 -22.28
N ALA A 124 -8.22 -26.55 -21.60
CA ALA A 124 -8.16 -27.97 -21.95
C ALA A 124 -8.94 -28.28 -23.24
N THR A 125 -10.03 -27.55 -23.51
CA THR A 125 -10.87 -27.77 -24.70
C THR A 125 -10.29 -27.11 -25.96
N GLU A 126 -9.52 -26.03 -25.82
CA GLU A 126 -8.95 -25.34 -26.97
C GLU A 126 -7.69 -26.06 -27.53
N ARG A 127 -6.99 -26.84 -26.70
CA ARG A 127 -5.83 -27.64 -27.14
C ARG A 127 -6.18 -28.91 -27.91
N SER A 128 -7.40 -29.43 -27.78
CA SER A 128 -7.84 -30.63 -28.51
C SER A 128 -8.44 -30.32 -29.89
N ILE A 129 -8.86 -29.09 -30.17
CA ILE A 129 -9.36 -28.71 -31.50
C ILE A 129 -8.21 -28.36 -32.46
N ALA A 130 -7.08 -27.84 -31.97
CA ALA A 130 -5.93 -27.51 -32.80
C ALA A 130 -5.12 -28.74 -33.28
N PHE A 131 -5.32 -29.93 -32.69
CA PHE A 131 -4.57 -31.13 -33.08
C PHE A 131 -5.23 -31.90 -34.25
N ILE A 132 -6.51 -31.68 -34.54
CA ILE A 132 -7.25 -32.50 -35.53
C ILE A 132 -7.17 -31.91 -36.95
N THR A 133 -6.72 -30.66 -37.16
CA THR A 133 -6.73 -30.03 -38.48
C THR A 133 -5.41 -30.07 -39.26
N ASN A 134 -4.34 -30.69 -38.75
CA ASN A 134 -3.02 -30.66 -39.40
C ASN A 134 -2.57 -32.01 -39.99
N THR A 135 -3.40 -32.65 -40.82
CA THR A 135 -2.97 -33.80 -41.65
C THR A 135 -3.44 -33.70 -43.10
N ALA A 136 -3.60 -32.49 -43.64
CA ALA A 136 -3.97 -32.33 -45.05
C ALA A 136 -3.39 -31.05 -45.69
N ARG A 137 -2.09 -31.04 -46.01
CA ARG A 137 -1.62 -30.77 -47.39
C ARG A 137 -0.08 -30.79 -47.52
N PRO A 138 0.44 -31.34 -48.62
CA PRO A 138 1.85 -31.35 -48.95
C PRO A 138 2.30 -29.99 -49.54
N GLU A 139 3.59 -29.72 -49.35
CA GLU A 139 4.46 -28.78 -50.06
C GLU A 139 3.92 -27.38 -50.38
N LEU A 140 4.44 -26.35 -49.71
CA LEU A 140 4.77 -25.05 -50.31
C LEU A 140 5.61 -24.20 -49.33
N SER A 141 6.90 -24.06 -49.66
CA SER A 141 7.80 -22.93 -49.38
C SER A 141 7.54 -22.08 -48.12
N VAL A 142 8.32 -22.32 -47.06
CA VAL A 142 8.40 -21.40 -45.91
C VAL A 142 9.44 -20.32 -46.19
N SER A 143 8.96 -19.13 -46.52
CA SER A 143 9.74 -17.89 -46.45
C SER A 143 9.81 -17.43 -45.00
N VAL A 144 10.98 -17.53 -44.38
CA VAL A 144 11.24 -17.03 -43.03
C VAL A 144 11.29 -15.50 -43.08
N VAL A 145 10.24 -14.83 -42.62
CA VAL A 145 10.27 -13.38 -42.37
C VAL A 145 10.69 -13.17 -40.92
N MET A 146 11.97 -12.87 -40.73
CA MET A 146 12.54 -12.33 -39.50
C MET A 146 12.13 -10.86 -39.38
N THR A 147 11.17 -10.53 -38.51
CA THR A 147 10.91 -9.13 -38.14
C THR A 147 11.58 -8.84 -36.80
N MET A 148 12.73 -8.17 -36.85
CA MET A 148 13.46 -7.70 -35.68
C MET A 148 12.64 -6.64 -34.91
N THR A 149 12.39 -6.89 -33.63
CA THR A 149 11.86 -5.87 -32.71
C THR A 149 13.04 -5.06 -32.17
N THR A 150 13.19 -3.83 -32.64
CA THR A 150 14.21 -2.89 -32.15
C THR A 150 13.77 -2.26 -30.84
N SER A 151 14.52 -2.51 -29.77
CA SER A 151 14.36 -1.81 -28.49
C SER A 151 14.98 -0.41 -28.57
N ALA A 152 14.14 0.62 -28.47
CA ALA A 152 14.58 2.01 -28.36
C ALA A 152 15.16 2.25 -26.95
N THR A 153 16.46 2.56 -26.90
CA THR A 153 17.17 3.06 -25.72
C THR A 153 16.93 4.56 -25.63
N SER A 154 16.20 5.04 -24.63
CA SER A 154 16.06 6.47 -24.33
C SER A 154 17.10 6.91 -23.30
N THR A 155 18.03 7.73 -23.74
CA THR A 155 19.03 8.43 -22.91
C THR A 155 18.44 9.76 -22.43
N PRO A 156 18.29 10.02 -21.12
CA PRO A 156 17.94 11.36 -20.64
C PRO A 156 19.20 12.24 -20.54
N THR A 157 19.29 13.22 -21.45
CA THR A 157 20.25 14.33 -21.40
C THR A 157 19.89 15.28 -20.27
N ALA A 158 20.71 15.34 -19.22
CA ALA A 158 20.63 16.34 -18.16
C ALA A 158 21.31 17.65 -18.60
N LEU A 159 20.50 18.69 -18.87
CA LEU A 159 20.96 20.06 -19.05
C LEU A 159 21.12 20.74 -17.69
N ARG A 160 22.36 21.15 -17.40
CA ARG A 160 22.78 21.92 -16.21
C ARG A 160 22.72 23.42 -16.55
N PRO A 161 21.88 24.24 -15.89
CA PRO A 161 21.98 25.69 -16.00
C PRO A 161 23.03 26.24 -15.03
N SER A 162 24.02 26.94 -15.58
CA SER A 162 24.95 27.78 -14.83
C SER A 162 24.26 29.08 -14.43
N ALA A 163 24.23 29.38 -13.13
CA ALA A 163 23.92 30.71 -12.63
C ALA A 163 25.20 31.55 -12.62
N THR A 164 25.18 32.69 -13.30
CA THR A 164 26.18 33.75 -13.15
C THR A 164 25.48 34.93 -12.49
N PHE A 165 25.96 35.31 -11.31
CA PHE A 165 25.54 36.49 -10.57
C PHE A 165 26.69 37.49 -10.61
N THR A 166 26.43 38.70 -11.10
CA THR A 166 27.25 39.91 -10.91
C THR A 166 26.31 41.09 -10.77
#